data_AF-A0A7Y5G403-F1
#
_entry.id   AF-A0A7Y5G403-F1
#
_cell.length_a   1.000
_cell.length_b   1.000
_cell.length_c   1.000
_cell.angle_alpha   90.00
_cell.angle_beta   90.00
_cell.angle_gamma   90.00
#
_symmetry.space_group_name_H-M   'P 1'
#
loop_
_entity.id
_entity.type
_entity.pdbx_description
1 polymer ?
#
loop_
_entity_poly.entity_id
_entity_poly.type
_entity_poly.pdbx_seq_one_letter_code
_entity_poly.pdbx_strand_id
1 'polypeptide(L)'
;MASDDKTQSFLKSLFAGEVRQEIVFPYPFMPPHEQDDLRIIIDSFREFARDHIDSAAIDRQGFIAKEVFAGLKELGFFGLAIPEKYGGAGLSQTAYSRVF
;
A
#
# COMPACT_ATOMS: atom_id res chain seq x y z
N MET A 1 -33.65 -6.96 9.72
CA MET A 1 -32.55 -7.55 8.93
C MET A 1 -31.31 -6.79 9.36
N ALA A 2 -30.51 -7.37 10.26
CA ALA A 2 -29.38 -6.67 10.89
C ALA A 2 -28.36 -6.33 9.80
N SER A 3 -28.17 -5.04 9.56
CA SER A 3 -27.12 -4.54 8.67
C SER A 3 -25.77 -4.98 9.24
N ASP A 4 -24.93 -5.59 8.41
CA ASP A 4 -23.54 -5.90 8.73
C ASP A 4 -22.81 -4.65 9.25
N ASP A 5 -22.53 -4.64 10.55
CA ASP A 5 -22.16 -3.47 11.37
C ASP A 5 -20.88 -2.76 10.85
N LYS A 6 -20.05 -3.49 10.10
CA LYS A 6 -18.80 -3.00 9.49
C LYS A 6 -18.99 -2.03 8.32
N THR A 7 -20.22 -1.84 7.84
CA THR A 7 -20.53 -0.84 6.79
C THR A 7 -20.99 0.51 7.34
N GLN A 8 -21.06 0.68 8.67
CA GLN A 8 -21.44 1.95 9.29
C GLN A 8 -20.23 2.89 9.41
N SER A 9 -20.41 4.14 9.00
CA SER A 9 -19.39 5.18 9.13
C SER A 9 -19.45 5.79 10.52
N PHE A 10 -18.33 5.75 11.26
CA PHE A 10 -18.19 6.43 12.55
C PHE A 10 -18.61 7.91 12.49
N LEU A 11 -18.14 8.64 11.47
CA LEU A 11 -18.42 10.05 11.32
C LEU A 11 -19.92 10.32 11.10
N LYS A 12 -20.60 9.46 10.32
CA LYS A 12 -22.05 9.55 10.12
C LYS A 12 -22.81 9.39 11.44
N SER A 13 -22.44 8.41 12.27
CA SER A 13 -23.06 8.21 13.59
C SER A 13 -22.81 9.39 14.52
N LEU A 14 -21.61 9.98 14.48
CA LEU A 14 -21.27 11.16 15.26
C LEU A 14 -22.17 12.35 14.91
N PHE A 15 -22.46 12.59 13.62
CA PHE A 15 -23.41 13.63 13.20
C PHE A 15 -24.85 13.37 13.69
N ALA A 16 -25.22 12.11 13.97
CA ALA A 16 -26.51 11.75 14.55
C ALA A 16 -26.52 11.80 16.09
N GLY A 17 -25.41 12.19 16.73
CA GLY A 17 -25.27 12.21 18.19
C GLY A 17 -24.94 10.85 18.82
N GLU A 18 -24.58 9.85 18.01
CA GLU A 18 -24.20 8.51 18.46
C GLU A 18 -22.68 8.31 18.42
N VAL A 19 -22.08 7.93 19.55
CA VAL A 19 -20.64 7.61 19.63
C VAL A 19 -20.45 6.09 19.52
N ARG A 20 -20.19 5.63 18.29
CA ARG A 20 -19.95 4.20 17.96
C ARG A 20 -18.46 3.86 17.97
N GLN A 21 -17.87 3.82 19.16
CA GLN A 21 -16.43 3.63 19.35
C GLN A 21 -15.91 2.29 18.81
N GLU A 22 -16.75 1.25 18.78
CA GLU A 22 -16.46 -0.10 18.28
C GLU A 22 -16.04 -0.14 16.80
N ILE A 23 -16.36 0.91 16.03
CA ILE A 23 -15.99 1.03 14.61
C ILE A 23 -14.52 1.47 14.45
N VAL A 24 -13.97 2.17 15.44
CA VAL A 24 -12.64 2.81 15.37
C VAL A 24 -11.65 2.17 16.35
N PHE A 25 -12.15 1.63 17.46
CA PHE A 25 -11.35 1.07 18.54
C PHE A 25 -11.54 -0.44 18.69
N PRO A 26 -10.46 -1.20 18.90
CA PRO A 26 -9.06 -0.75 18.85
C PRO A 26 -8.64 -0.35 17.43
N TYR A 27 -7.56 0.42 17.30
CA TYR A 27 -7.03 0.79 15.98
C TYR A 27 -6.77 -0.48 15.15
N PRO A 28 -7.17 -0.53 13.87
CA PRO A 28 -6.94 -1.71 13.05
C PRO A 28 -5.44 -1.91 12.79
N PHE A 29 -4.95 -3.12 13.01
CA PHE A 29 -3.55 -3.48 12.76
C PHE A 29 -3.43 -4.45 11.59
N MET A 30 -2.36 -4.27 10.81
CA MET A 30 -1.98 -5.22 9.77
C MET A 30 -1.51 -6.54 10.42
N PRO A 31 -1.94 -7.71 9.93
CA PRO A 31 -1.53 -8.99 10.49
C PRO A 31 -0.02 -9.26 10.26
N PRO A 32 0.67 -10.02 11.14
CA PRO A 32 2.12 -10.19 11.06
C PRO A 32 2.65 -10.75 9.74
N HIS A 33 1.96 -11.71 9.12
CA HIS A 33 2.39 -12.31 7.85
C HIS A 33 2.46 -11.25 6.73
N GLU A 34 1.46 -10.37 6.67
CA GLU A 34 1.42 -9.30 5.68
C GLU A 34 2.51 -8.25 5.93
N GLN A 35 2.88 -8.02 7.21
CA GLN A 35 4.02 -7.15 7.54
C GLN A 35 5.35 -7.73 7.04
N ASP A 36 5.53 -9.06 7.14
CA ASP A 36 6.75 -9.73 6.66
C ASP A 36 6.84 -9.68 5.12
N ASP A 37 5.74 -9.95 4.41
CA ASP A 37 5.67 -9.84 2.95
C ASP A 37 5.96 -8.40 2.48
N LEU A 38 5.35 -7.42 3.15
CA LEU A 38 5.59 -6.01 2.88
C LEU A 38 7.05 -5.60 3.10
N ARG A 39 7.69 -6.14 4.15
CA ARG A 39 9.12 -5.87 4.40
C ARG A 39 9.99 -6.33 3.24
N ILE A 40 9.72 -7.53 2.70
CA ILE A 40 10.46 -8.06 1.54
C ILE A 40 10.33 -7.14 0.33
N ILE A 41 9.12 -6.65 0.04
CA ILE A 41 8.85 -5.73 -1.09
C ILE A 41 9.61 -4.41 -0.90
N ILE A 42 9.50 -3.81 0.29
CA ILE A 42 10.15 -2.53 0.60
C ILE A 42 11.67 -2.65 0.52
N ASP A 43 12.23 -3.72 1.07
CA ASP A 43 13.68 -3.92 1.10
C ASP A 43 14.23 -4.18 -0.32
N SER A 44 13.52 -4.95 -1.15
CA SER A 44 13.86 -5.15 -2.57
C SER A 44 13.87 -3.84 -3.35
N PHE A 45 12.89 -2.96 -3.12
CA PHE A 45 12.87 -1.64 -3.74
C PHE A 45 13.99 -0.73 -3.24
N ARG A 46 14.28 -0.74 -1.93
CA ARG A 46 15.38 0.06 -1.38
C ARG A 46 16.72 -0.34 -1.96
N GLU A 47 16.96 -1.64 -2.12
CA GLU A 47 18.16 -2.15 -2.75
C GLU A 47 18.26 -1.68 -4.21
N PHE A 48 17.21 -1.89 -5.00
CA PHE A 48 17.14 -1.41 -6.38
C PHE A 48 17.31 0.11 -6.50
N ALA A 49 16.65 0.87 -5.64
CA ALA A 49 16.69 2.33 -5.67
C ALA A 49 18.10 2.86 -5.38
N ARG A 50 18.83 2.23 -4.44
CA ARG A 50 20.22 2.62 -4.15
C ARG A 50 21.13 2.46 -5.38
N ASP A 51 20.94 1.38 -6.13
CA ASP A 51 21.86 1.01 -7.20
C ASP A 51 21.48 1.63 -8.55
N HIS A 52 20.20 1.95 -8.75
CA HIS A 52 19.66 2.31 -10.07
C HIS A 52 18.92 3.65 -10.13
N ILE A 53 18.62 4.31 -9.00
CA ILE A 53 17.84 5.56 -8.99
C ILE A 53 18.69 6.72 -8.43
N ASP A 54 19.13 7.60 -9.34
CA ASP A 54 19.66 8.93 -8.97
C ASP A 54 18.52 9.97 -9.06
N SER A 55 17.90 10.25 -7.92
CA SER A 55 16.78 11.20 -7.82
C SER A 55 17.19 12.62 -8.21
N ALA A 56 18.43 13.03 -7.92
CA ALA A 56 18.91 14.37 -8.23
C ALA A 56 19.16 14.53 -9.74
N ALA A 57 19.63 13.49 -10.42
CA ALA A 57 19.75 13.50 -11.88
C ALA A 57 18.37 13.54 -12.56
N ILE A 58 17.40 12.76 -12.07
CA ILE A 58 16.02 12.75 -12.57
C ILE A 58 15.40 14.14 -12.48
N ASP A 59 15.54 14.81 -11.33
CA ASP A 59 15.01 16.17 -11.11
C ASP A 59 15.64 17.19 -12.08
N ARG A 60 16.97 17.19 -12.20
CA ARG A 60 17.68 18.11 -13.12
C ARG A 60 17.34 17.90 -14.59
N GLN A 61 17.11 16.65 -14.99
CA GLN A 61 16.86 16.29 -16.39
C GLN A 61 15.37 16.30 -16.75
N GLY A 62 14.48 16.24 -15.75
CA GLY A 62 13.04 16.08 -15.95
C GLY A 62 12.65 14.76 -16.60
N PHE A 63 13.51 13.74 -16.49
CA PHE A 63 13.36 12.46 -17.21
C PHE A 63 13.79 11.28 -16.33
N ILE A 64 12.96 10.22 -16.33
CA ILE A 64 13.27 8.95 -15.68
C ILE A 64 13.75 7.96 -16.76
N ALA A 65 14.92 7.38 -16.54
CA ALA A 65 15.53 6.43 -17.47
C ALA A 65 14.65 5.18 -17.68
N LYS A 66 14.66 4.62 -18.89
CA LYS A 66 13.83 3.44 -19.24
C LYS A 66 14.19 2.22 -18.41
N GLU A 67 15.45 2.13 -18.03
CA GLU A 67 16.05 1.07 -17.22
C GLU A 67 15.44 1.06 -15.81
N VAL A 68 15.12 2.25 -15.25
CA VAL A 68 14.42 2.36 -13.97
C VAL A 68 13.02 1.76 -14.09
N PHE A 69 12.27 2.09 -15.14
CA PHE A 69 10.94 1.52 -15.39
C PHE A 69 10.99 0.01 -15.61
N ALA A 70 11.98 -0.49 -16.35
CA ALA A 70 12.18 -1.91 -16.58
C ALA A 70 12.45 -2.65 -15.25
N GLY A 71 13.34 -2.14 -14.41
CA GLY A 71 13.61 -2.74 -13.10
C GLY A 71 12.40 -2.71 -12.16
N LEU A 72 11.67 -1.60 -12.10
CA LEU A 72 10.42 -1.53 -11.31
C LEU A 72 9.35 -2.52 -11.81
N LYS A 73 9.30 -2.78 -13.11
CA LYS A 73 8.44 -3.81 -13.70
C LYS A 73 8.86 -5.21 -13.28
N GLU A 74 10.15 -5.51 -13.31
CA GLU A 74 10.70 -6.80 -12.86
C GLU A 74 10.44 -7.04 -11.36
N LEU A 75 10.49 -5.99 -10.55
CA LEU A 75 10.13 -6.03 -9.13
C LEU A 75 8.62 -6.08 -8.85
N GLY A 76 7.76 -5.99 -9.87
CA GLY A 76 6.30 -6.08 -9.70
C GLY A 76 5.61 -4.81 -9.18
N PHE A 77 6.28 -3.65 -9.16
CA PHE A 77 5.76 -2.42 -8.57
C PHE A 77 4.53 -1.82 -9.31
N PHE A 78 4.26 -2.28 -10.54
CA PHE A 78 3.08 -1.88 -11.31
C PHE A 78 1.81 -2.68 -10.99
N GLY A 79 1.90 -3.68 -10.10
CA GLY A 79 0.79 -4.60 -9.79
C GLY A 79 0.57 -4.83 -8.30
N LEU A 80 1.03 -3.92 -7.42
CA LEU A 80 1.07 -4.16 -5.97
C LEU A 80 -0.31 -4.48 -5.36
N ALA A 81 -1.36 -3.73 -5.72
CA ALA A 81 -2.72 -3.97 -5.24
C ALA A 81 -3.54 -4.93 -6.13
N ILE A 82 -2.97 -5.39 -7.26
CA ILE A 82 -3.68 -6.27 -8.19
C ILE A 82 -3.70 -7.69 -7.59
N PRO A 83 -4.86 -8.39 -7.55
CA PRO A 83 -4.92 -9.75 -7.05
C PRO A 83 -3.98 -10.72 -7.77
N GLU A 84 -3.41 -11.68 -7.04
CA GLU A 84 -2.46 -12.66 -7.57
C GLU A 84 -2.99 -13.47 -8.76
N LYS A 85 -4.30 -13.78 -8.77
CA LYS A 85 -4.97 -14.47 -9.90
C LYS A 85 -4.88 -13.71 -11.24
N TYR A 86 -4.53 -12.42 -11.19
CA TYR A 86 -4.28 -11.58 -12.36
C TYR A 86 -2.79 -11.20 -12.53
N GLY A 87 -1.90 -11.83 -11.75
CA GLY A 87 -0.46 -11.61 -11.82
C GLY A 87 0.06 -10.41 -11.02
N GLY A 88 -0.69 -9.90 -10.04
CA GLY A 88 -0.22 -8.86 -9.12
C GLY A 88 0.27 -9.41 -7.77
N ALA A 89 0.65 -8.50 -6.85
CA ALA A 89 1.14 -8.86 -5.52
C ALA A 89 0.05 -8.98 -4.45
N GLY A 90 -1.21 -8.62 -4.76
CA GLY A 90 -2.35 -8.82 -3.88
C GLY A 90 -2.31 -8.07 -2.54
N LEU A 91 -1.53 -6.99 -2.42
CA LEU A 91 -1.41 -6.25 -1.17
C LEU A 91 -2.75 -5.66 -0.71
N SER A 92 -3.01 -5.67 0.60
CA SER A 92 -4.13 -4.89 1.14
C SER A 92 -3.89 -3.40 0.94
N GLN A 93 -4.95 -2.61 1.10
CA GLN A 93 -4.83 -1.15 1.07
C GLN A 93 -3.87 -0.61 2.13
N THR A 94 -3.81 -1.23 3.31
CA THR A 94 -2.89 -0.80 4.38
C THR A 94 -1.44 -1.06 3.99
N ALA A 95 -1.14 -2.22 3.37
CA ALA A 95 0.20 -2.54 2.88
C ALA A 95 0.59 -1.67 1.69
N TYR A 96 -0.32 -1.49 0.74
CA TYR A 96 -0.12 -0.59 -0.40
C TYR A 96 0.22 0.84 0.05
N SER A 97 -0.53 1.40 1.00
CA SER A 97 -0.28 2.73 1.57
C SER A 97 1.02 2.85 2.37
N ARG A 98 1.71 1.75 2.65
CA ARG A 98 3.02 1.78 3.32
C ARG A 98 4.18 1.81 2.33
N VAL A 99 3.94 1.43 1.07
CA VAL A 99 4.93 1.49 -0.01
C VAL A 99 5.01 2.89 -0.63
N PHE A 100 3.88 3.60 -0.74
CA PHE A 100 3.76 4.94 -1.32
C PHE A 100 3.72 6.04 -0.25
#